data_AF-A0A1J3GEA9-F1
#
_entry.id   AF-A0A1J3GEA9-F1
#
_cell.length_a   1.000
_cell.length_b   1.000
_cell.length_c   1.000
_cell.angle_alpha   90.00
_cell.angle_beta   90.00
_cell.angle_gamma   90.00
#
_symmetry.space_group_name_H-M   'P 1'
#
loop_
_entity.id
_entity.type
_entity.pdbx_description
1 polymer ?
#
loop_
_entity_poly.entity_id
_entity_poly.type
_entity_poly.pdbx_seq_one_letter_code
_entity_poly.pdbx_strand_id
1 'polypeptide(L)'
;LKGLPFASYIVLNFAFFAWLGYAIYYFTLSPVASIPWSIFLLFLQITATQFYVAAPLAAWKYAAVAHVFGWYMQIHIGHILIEKRKAALTDSFFQSLIMAP
;
A
#
# COMPACT_ATOMS: atom_id res chain seq x y z
N LEU A 1 -22.11 -8.51 6.04
CA LEU A 1 -21.65 -8.01 4.72
C LEU A 1 -22.71 -8.05 3.62
N LYS A 2 -23.78 -8.86 3.71
CA LYS A 2 -24.91 -8.79 2.76
C LYS A 2 -25.58 -7.40 2.86
N GLY A 3 -25.57 -6.64 1.76
CA GLY A 3 -26.24 -5.34 1.64
C GLY A 3 -25.35 -4.14 1.29
N LEU A 4 -24.01 -4.26 1.39
CA LEU A 4 -23.09 -3.20 0.97
C LEU A 4 -22.60 -3.44 -0.47
N PRO A 5 -22.61 -2.43 -1.35
CA PRO A 5 -22.00 -2.57 -2.67
C PRO A 5 -20.53 -2.93 -2.51
N PHE A 6 -20.04 -3.84 -3.36
CA PHE A 6 -18.65 -4.34 -3.37
C PHE A 6 -18.21 -5.21 -2.17
N ALA A 7 -19.09 -5.49 -1.20
CA ALA A 7 -18.74 -6.33 -0.05
C ALA A 7 -18.35 -7.77 -0.42
N SER A 8 -18.83 -8.26 -1.57
CA SER A 8 -18.41 -9.55 -2.14
C SER A 8 -16.95 -9.58 -2.59
N TYR A 9 -16.33 -8.42 -2.83
CA TYR A 9 -14.94 -8.32 -3.28
C TYR A 9 -13.95 -8.15 -2.13
N ILE A 10 -14.44 -7.91 -0.90
CA ILE A 10 -13.61 -7.88 0.30
C ILE A 10 -13.33 -9.32 0.73
N VAL A 11 -12.08 -9.75 0.55
CA VAL A 11 -11.60 -11.06 0.98
C VAL A 11 -10.75 -10.88 2.23
N LEU A 12 -11.06 -11.62 3.29
CA LEU A 12 -10.29 -11.62 4.54
C LEU A 12 -9.01 -12.46 4.40
N ASN A 13 -8.09 -12.01 3.55
CA ASN A 13 -6.78 -12.62 3.32
C ASN A 13 -5.66 -11.84 4.04
N PHE A 14 -4.42 -12.32 3.93
CA PHE A 14 -3.26 -11.66 4.54
C PHE A 14 -3.13 -10.19 4.16
N ALA A 15 -3.41 -9.84 2.91
CA ALA A 15 -3.26 -8.48 2.43
C ALA A 15 -4.35 -7.54 2.99
N PHE A 16 -5.57 -8.04 3.27
CA PHE A 16 -6.57 -7.28 4.03
C PHE A 16 -6.13 -7.00 5.47
N PHE A 17 -5.59 -8.01 6.17
CA PHE A 17 -5.11 -7.82 7.54
C PHE A 17 -3.86 -6.94 7.61
N ALA A 18 -2.97 -7.01 6.62
CA ALA A 18 -1.84 -6.09 6.48
C ALA A 18 -2.35 -4.64 6.32
N TRP A 19 -3.28 -4.39 5.40
CA TRP A 19 -3.91 -3.08 5.26
C TRP A 19 -4.53 -2.59 6.56
N LEU A 20 -5.29 -3.44 7.27
CA LEU A 20 -5.93 -3.07 8.53
C LEU A 20 -4.91 -2.68 9.60
N GLY A 21 -3.82 -3.46 9.72
CA GLY A 21 -2.72 -3.16 10.62
C GLY A 21 -2.07 -1.80 10.33
N TYR A 22 -1.75 -1.53 9.06
CA TYR A 22 -1.19 -0.24 8.64
C TYR A 22 -2.18 0.92 8.80
N ALA A 23 -3.47 0.71 8.52
CA ALA A 23 -4.50 1.73 8.70
C ALA A 23 -4.61 2.14 10.18
N ILE A 24 -4.64 1.17 11.10
CA ILE A 24 -4.63 1.42 12.54
C ILE A 24 -3.34 2.15 12.93
N TYR A 25 -2.18 1.65 12.51
CA TYR A 25 -0.90 2.27 12.83
C TYR A 25 -0.82 3.72 12.36
N TYR A 26 -1.13 4.00 11.10
CA TYR A 26 -1.10 5.36 10.56
C TYR A 26 -2.16 6.27 11.16
N PHE A 27 -3.31 5.73 11.57
CA PHE A 27 -4.31 6.50 12.29
C PHE A 27 -3.77 7.01 13.64
N THR A 28 -2.95 6.22 14.34
CA THR A 28 -2.29 6.67 15.58
C THR A 28 -1.24 7.77 15.35
N LEU A 29 -0.65 7.86 14.15
CA LEU A 29 0.32 8.89 13.80
C LEU A 29 -0.36 10.20 13.36
N SER A 30 -1.35 10.11 12.47
CA SER A 30 -2.10 11.26 11.97
C SER A 30 -3.44 10.84 11.39
N PRO A 31 -4.57 11.08 12.09
CA PRO A 31 -5.91 10.76 11.57
C PRO A 31 -6.23 11.48 10.26
N VAL A 32 -5.80 12.75 10.12
CA VAL A 32 -6.10 13.59 8.96
C VAL A 32 -5.47 13.02 7.68
N ALA A 33 -4.22 12.54 7.77
CA ALA A 33 -3.57 11.89 6.64
C ALA A 33 -4.04 10.44 6.45
N SER A 34 -4.24 9.71 7.56
CA SER A 34 -4.55 8.28 7.51
C SER A 34 -5.90 7.97 6.88
N ILE A 35 -6.95 8.72 7.18
CA ILE A 35 -8.31 8.44 6.68
C ILE A 35 -8.37 8.40 5.14
N PRO A 36 -7.97 9.45 4.39
CA PRO A 36 -8.05 9.42 2.93
C PRO A 36 -7.15 8.33 2.32
N TRP A 37 -5.93 8.16 2.85
CA TRP A 37 -5.01 7.13 2.37
C TRP A 37 -5.50 5.72 2.65
N SER A 38 -6.11 5.46 3.81
CA SER A 38 -6.65 4.15 4.15
C SER A 38 -7.79 3.74 3.23
N ILE A 39 -8.67 4.68 2.84
CA ILE A 39 -9.75 4.43 1.87
C ILE A 39 -9.15 4.09 0.49
N PHE A 40 -8.18 4.88 0.04
CA PHE A 40 -7.52 4.66 -1.24
C PHE A 40 -6.77 3.31 -1.28
N LEU A 41 -6.02 2.99 -0.23
CA LEU A 41 -5.30 1.72 -0.10
C LEU A 41 -6.26 0.52 0.01
N LEU A 42 -7.42 0.68 0.66
CA LEU A 42 -8.45 -0.36 0.69
C LEU A 42 -8.97 -0.68 -0.71
N PHE A 43 -9.22 0.36 -1.51
CA PHE A 43 -9.63 0.19 -2.91
C PHE A 43 -8.56 -0.53 -3.74
N LEU A 44 -7.28 -0.14 -3.60
CA LEU A 44 -6.17 -0.82 -4.28
C LEU A 44 -6.03 -2.28 -3.83
N GLN A 45 -6.20 -2.56 -2.55
CA GLN A 45 -6.15 -3.91 -1.98
C GLN A 45 -7.26 -4.81 -2.54
N ILE A 46 -8.49 -4.29 -2.64
CA ILE A 46 -9.63 -5.02 -3.22
C ILE A 46 -9.35 -5.32 -4.70
N THR A 47 -8.93 -4.32 -5.48
CA THR A 47 -8.67 -4.51 -6.92
C THR A 47 -7.46 -5.42 -7.18
N ALA A 48 -6.40 -5.35 -6.38
CA ALA A 48 -5.26 -6.26 -6.44
C ALA A 48 -5.66 -7.71 -6.15
N THR A 49 -6.55 -7.93 -5.16
CA THR A 49 -7.08 -9.26 -4.87
C THR A 49 -7.90 -9.81 -6.04
N GLN A 50 -8.75 -8.98 -6.66
CA GLN A 50 -9.52 -9.41 -7.83
C GLN A 50 -8.61 -9.69 -9.05
N PHE A 51 -7.56 -8.89 -9.23
CA PHE A 51 -6.57 -9.14 -10.28
C PHE A 51 -5.84 -10.48 -10.09
N TYR A 52 -5.48 -10.81 -8.85
CA TYR A 52 -4.90 -12.12 -8.53
C TYR A 52 -5.85 -13.28 -8.86
N VAL A 53 -7.15 -13.15 -8.54
CA VAL A 53 -8.16 -14.16 -8.89
C VAL A 53 -8.27 -14.33 -10.40
N ALA A 54 -8.21 -13.24 -11.17
CA ALA A 54 -8.30 -13.29 -12.63
C ALA A 54 -7.05 -13.85 -13.32
N ALA A 55 -5.84 -13.63 -12.76
CA ALA A 55 -4.57 -14.00 -13.39
C ALA A 55 -3.52 -14.51 -12.39
N PRO A 56 -3.77 -15.63 -11.67
CA PRO A 56 -2.95 -16.04 -10.52
C PRO A 56 -1.49 -16.34 -10.88
N LEU A 57 -1.22 -16.91 -12.06
CA LEU A 57 0.14 -17.28 -12.49
C LEU A 57 0.99 -16.07 -12.92
N ALA A 58 0.36 -14.96 -13.32
CA ALA A 58 1.04 -13.78 -13.83
C ALA A 58 1.03 -12.60 -12.83
N ALA A 59 0.08 -12.58 -11.90
CA ALA A 59 -0.15 -11.45 -10.99
C ALA A 59 1.10 -11.01 -10.22
N TRP A 60 1.93 -11.97 -9.79
CA TRP A 60 3.17 -11.68 -9.07
C TRP A 60 4.17 -10.87 -9.90
N LYS A 61 4.20 -11.05 -11.23
CA LYS A 61 5.12 -10.31 -12.12
C LYS A 61 4.74 -8.84 -12.15
N TYR A 62 3.44 -8.56 -12.30
CA TYR A 62 2.92 -7.20 -12.27
C TYR A 62 3.10 -6.56 -10.90
N ALA A 63 2.86 -7.32 -9.82
CA ALA A 63 3.10 -6.84 -8.46
C ALA A 63 4.57 -6.47 -8.23
N ALA A 64 5.52 -7.30 -8.69
CA ALA A 64 6.94 -7.02 -8.58
C ALA A 64 7.34 -5.75 -9.35
N VAL A 65 6.84 -5.58 -10.59
CA VAL A 65 7.07 -4.36 -11.38
C VAL A 65 6.49 -3.14 -10.69
N ALA A 66 5.24 -3.21 -10.21
CA ALA A 66 4.60 -2.11 -9.51
C ALA A 66 5.34 -1.72 -8.22
N HIS A 67 5.86 -2.71 -7.48
CA HIS A 67 6.61 -2.48 -6.25
C HIS A 67 7.96 -1.77 -6.53
N VAL A 68 8.75 -2.28 -7.47
CA VAL A 68 10.02 -1.66 -7.88
C VAL A 68 9.79 -0.25 -8.44
N PHE A 69 8.76 -0.09 -9.28
CA PHE A 69 8.41 1.21 -9.85
C PHE A 69 7.98 2.20 -8.77
N GLY A 70 7.15 1.77 -7.81
CA GLY A 70 6.70 2.59 -6.68
C GLY A 70 7.88 3.08 -5.84
N TRP A 71 8.80 2.19 -5.49
CA TRP A 71 10.03 2.55 -4.77
C TRP A 71 10.90 3.54 -5.56
N TYR A 72 11.06 3.33 -6.86
CA TYR A 72 11.80 4.26 -7.71
C TYR A 72 11.16 5.66 -7.71
N MET A 73 9.83 5.73 -7.90
CA MET A 73 9.08 6.99 -7.86
C MET A 73 9.18 7.68 -6.50
N GLN A 74 9.06 6.94 -5.40
CA GLN A 74 9.17 7.48 -4.05
C GLN A 74 10.56 8.06 -3.76
N ILE A 75 11.62 7.30 -4.09
CA ILE A 75 13.00 7.70 -3.79
C ILE A 75 13.47 8.82 -4.73
N HIS A 76 13.37 8.62 -6.05
CA HIS A 76 13.97 9.54 -7.02
C HIS A 76 13.11 10.77 -7.24
N ILE A 77 11.80 10.58 -7.43
CA ILE A 77 10.90 11.69 -7.75
C ILE A 77 10.46 12.38 -6.45
N GLY A 78 9.97 11.62 -5.47
CA GLY A 78 9.53 12.17 -4.18
C GLY A 78 10.68 12.79 -3.39
N HIS A 79 11.59 11.96 -2.87
CA HIS A 79 12.63 12.44 -1.94
C HIS A 79 13.69 13.30 -2.62
N ILE A 80 14.29 12.83 -3.72
CA ILE A 80 15.45 13.50 -4.33
C ILE A 80 15.03 14.73 -5.16
N LEU A 81 14.06 14.59 -6.07
CA LEU A 81 13.72 15.67 -7.01
C LEU A 81 12.79 16.73 -6.40
N ILE A 82 11.70 16.32 -5.76
CA ILE A 82 10.67 17.23 -5.23
C ILE A 82 11.08 17.78 -3.85
N GLU A 83 11.35 16.88 -2.90
CA GLU A 83 11.64 17.27 -1.51
C GLU A 83 13.10 17.69 -1.30
N LYS A 84 13.99 17.40 -2.27
CA LYS A 84 15.42 17.70 -2.24
C LYS A 84 16.11 17.20 -0.97
N ARG A 85 15.68 16.04 -0.45
CA ARG A 85 16.23 15.39 0.75
C ARG A 85 16.66 13.96 0.46
N LYS A 86 17.57 13.43 1.29
CA LYS A 86 17.94 12.02 1.25
C LYS A 86 16.76 11.16 1.71
N ALA A 87 16.59 10.00 1.07
CA ALA A 87 15.60 9.03 1.51
C ALA A 87 16.03 8.46 2.87
N ALA A 88 15.08 8.36 3.80
CA ALA A 88 15.33 7.86 5.16
C ALA A 88 15.83 6.39 5.21
N LEU A 89 15.84 5.68 4.07
CA LEU A 89 16.43 4.35 3.92
C LEU A 89 17.87 4.28 4.46
N THR A 90 18.66 5.34 4.25
CA THR A 90 20.06 5.40 4.70
C THR A 90 20.21 5.75 6.17
N ASP A 91 19.18 6.34 6.78
CA ASP A 91 19.25 6.90 8.12
C ASP A 91 18.58 5.97 9.16
N SER A 92 17.51 5.27 8.77
CA SER A 92 16.82 4.27 9.59
C SER A 92 16.09 3.26 8.69
N PHE A 93 16.79 2.19 8.32
CA PHE A 93 16.27 1.15 7.43
C PHE A 93 14.94 0.54 7.93
N PHE A 94 14.87 0.17 9.21
CA PHE A 94 13.65 -0.44 9.77
C PHE A 94 12.46 0.53 9.79
N GLN A 95 12.69 1.80 10.10
CA GLN A 95 11.63 2.80 10.04
C GLN A 95 11.15 3.01 8.60
N SER A 96 12.06 2.99 7.63
CA SER A 96 11.68 3.12 6.22
C SER A 96 10.80 1.97 5.73
N LEU A 97 11.08 0.73 6.15
CA LEU A 97 10.25 -0.44 5.82
C LEU A 97 8.86 -0.40 6.46
N ILE A 98 8.75 0.14 7.68
CA ILE A 98 7.46 0.27 8.36
C ILE A 98 6.63 1.39 7.71
N MET A 99 7.26 2.47 7.27
CA MET A 99 6.56 3.63 6.69
C MET A 99 6.27 3.49 5.19
N ALA A 100 7.00 2.62 4.49
CA ALA A 100 6.86 2.37 3.05
C ALA A 100 7.06 0.87 2.73
N PRO A 101 6.11 0.01 3.15
CA PRO A 101 6.17 -1.44 2.95
C PRO A 101 5.96 -1.89 1.50
#